data_AF-A0A2T4X596-F1
#
_entry.id   AF-A0A2T4X596-F1
#
_cell.length_a   1.000
_cell.length_b   1.000
_cell.length_c   1.000
_cell.angle_alpha   90.00
_cell.angle_beta   90.00
_cell.angle_gamma   90.00
#
_symmetry.space_group_name_H-M   'P 1'
#
loop_
_entity.id
_entity.type
_entity.pdbx_description
1 polymer ?
#
loop_
_entity_poly.entity_id
_entity_poly.type
_entity_poly.pdbx_seq_one_letter_code
_entity_poly.pdbx_strand_id
1 'polypeptide(L)'
;MLNRDLPHPPTVILQLPLHSLRGRLLNRAYELTYPVYAHFTRRGQPAWQIAQAELVRLPPGSLGRQLGYFLQAYDLQLMPGFERHDVFHTLLGYDTTAPAEVQLQWCLLGNGKRSVYSLISALGGALFFPEHWGDLRRAYRRGQSLRPFHHWYFEYLLRENLADLRDFLAGKPVSPNLPYG
;
A
#
# COMPACT_ATOMS: atom_id res chain seq x y z
N MET A 1 23.83 28.52 -6.72
CA MET A 1 23.43 28.33 -5.32
C MET A 1 21.95 27.97 -5.30
N LEU A 2 21.62 26.68 -5.36
CA LEU A 2 20.23 26.22 -5.28
C LEU A 2 19.86 26.04 -3.82
N ASN A 3 19.17 27.03 -3.26
CA ASN A 3 18.39 26.83 -2.05
C ASN A 3 16.98 26.38 -2.49
N ARG A 4 16.63 25.13 -2.21
CA ARG A 4 15.27 24.60 -2.27
C ARG A 4 15.07 23.60 -1.14
N ASP A 5 15.10 24.13 0.09
CA ASP A 5 14.31 23.60 1.19
C ASP A 5 12.82 23.75 0.87
N LEU A 6 12.34 23.00 -0.14
CA LEU A 6 10.92 22.68 -0.20
C LEU A 6 10.70 21.63 0.88
N PRO A 7 9.73 21.80 1.80
CA PRO A 7 9.37 20.71 2.68
C PRO A 7 8.97 19.55 1.77
N HIS A 8 9.79 18.50 1.72
CA HIS A 8 9.35 17.24 1.16
C HIS A 8 8.04 16.91 1.88
N PRO A 9 6.93 16.61 1.15
CA PRO A 9 5.76 16.11 1.82
C PRO A 9 6.24 14.92 2.65
N PRO A 10 6.08 14.95 3.99
CA PRO A 10 6.52 13.83 4.79
C PRO A 10 5.72 12.65 4.29
N THR A 11 6.38 11.53 4.02
CA THR A 11 5.69 10.26 3.81
C THR A 11 5.00 10.12 2.44
N VAL A 12 5.79 10.03 1.37
CA VAL A 12 5.29 9.60 0.07
C VAL A 12 5.82 8.20 -0.19
N ILE A 13 4.90 7.23 -0.33
CA ILE A 13 5.26 5.84 -0.58
C ILE A 13 5.93 5.70 -1.96
N LEU A 14 5.71 6.63 -2.90
CA LEU A 14 6.28 6.55 -4.25
C LEU A 14 7.78 6.91 -4.31
N GLN A 15 8.66 5.91 -4.32
CA GLN A 15 10.08 6.12 -4.58
C GLN A 15 10.35 6.29 -6.09
N LEU A 16 10.78 7.50 -6.48
CA LEU A 16 11.03 7.89 -7.87
C LEU A 16 12.51 8.19 -8.15
N PRO A 17 13.10 7.67 -9.24
CA PRO A 17 14.43 8.08 -9.69
C PRO A 17 14.36 9.45 -10.39
N LEU A 18 14.44 10.54 -9.60
CA LEU A 18 14.30 11.94 -10.06
C LEU A 18 15.39 12.41 -11.03
N HIS A 19 16.47 11.65 -11.18
CA HIS A 19 17.55 11.94 -12.14
C HIS A 19 17.11 11.70 -13.60
N SER A 20 16.07 10.90 -13.83
CA SER A 20 15.54 10.61 -15.16
C SER A 20 14.44 11.61 -15.56
N LEU A 21 14.30 11.87 -16.88
CA LEU A 21 13.20 12.71 -17.39
C LEU A 21 11.83 12.17 -16.96
N ARG A 22 11.66 10.85 -17.06
CA ARG A 22 10.45 10.14 -16.63
C ARG A 22 10.18 10.33 -15.14
N GLY A 23 11.19 10.22 -14.29
CA GLY A 23 11.07 10.45 -12.85
C GLY A 23 10.61 11.88 -12.54
N ARG A 24 11.13 12.89 -13.25
CA ARG A 24 10.67 14.28 -13.10
C ARG A 24 9.22 14.48 -13.54
N LEU A 25 8.82 13.86 -14.64
CA LEU A 25 7.43 13.91 -15.12
C LEU A 25 6.47 13.24 -14.13
N LEU A 26 6.85 12.08 -13.60
CA LEU A 26 6.08 11.37 -12.58
C LEU A 26 5.94 12.19 -11.29
N ASN A 27 7.02 12.82 -10.83
CA ASN A 27 6.97 13.67 -9.65
C ASN A 27 6.01 14.85 -9.84
N ARG A 28 6.05 15.50 -11.02
CA ARG A 28 5.11 16.58 -11.36
C ARG A 28 3.66 16.10 -11.42
N ALA A 29 3.42 14.94 -12.02
CA ALA A 29 2.09 14.34 -12.06
C ALA A 29 1.58 14.02 -10.64
N TYR A 30 2.46 13.52 -9.77
CA TYR A 30 2.15 13.24 -8.37
C TYR A 30 1.81 14.53 -7.60
N GLU A 31 2.64 15.56 -7.66
CA GLU A 31 2.40 16.85 -7.00
C GLU A 31 1.05 17.46 -7.39
N LEU A 32 0.66 17.31 -8.66
CA LEU A 32 -0.62 17.81 -9.17
C LEU A 32 -1.82 17.00 -8.65
N THR A 33 -1.66 15.68 -8.49
CA THR A 33 -2.76 14.76 -8.16
C THR A 33 -2.92 14.50 -6.66
N TYR A 34 -1.87 14.71 -5.86
CA TYR A 34 -1.86 14.48 -4.41
C TYR A 34 -2.94 15.27 -3.63
N PRO A 35 -3.22 16.56 -3.90
CA PRO A 35 -4.26 17.28 -3.17
C PRO A 35 -5.66 16.66 -3.35
N VAL A 36 -5.93 16.19 -4.57
CA VAL A 36 -7.16 15.48 -4.91
C VAL A 36 -7.22 14.14 -4.17
N TYR A 37 -6.11 13.40 -4.18
CA TYR A 37 -5.98 12.15 -3.43
C TYR A 37 -6.25 12.31 -1.93
N ALA A 38 -5.62 13.30 -1.30
CA ALA A 38 -5.78 13.55 0.13
C ALA A 38 -7.22 13.93 0.49
N HIS A 39 -7.90 14.67 -0.38
CA HIS A 39 -9.29 15.05 -0.19
C HIS A 39 -10.24 13.84 -0.19
N PHE A 40 -10.07 12.90 -1.12
CA PHE A 40 -10.96 11.74 -1.22
C PHE A 40 -10.63 10.64 -0.21
N THR A 41 -9.37 10.47 0.16
CA THR A 41 -8.94 9.33 1.00
C THR A 41 -9.22 9.58 2.49
N ARG A 42 -9.16 10.83 2.95
CA ARG A 42 -9.53 11.21 4.32
C ARG A 42 -11.04 11.10 4.61
N ARG A 43 -11.87 10.95 3.57
CA ARG A 43 -13.32 10.77 3.72
C ARG A 43 -13.63 9.28 3.83
N GLY A 44 -13.86 8.79 5.05
CA GLY A 44 -14.65 7.57 5.23
C GLY A 44 -14.19 6.58 6.31
N GLN A 45 -13.04 6.77 6.95
CA GLN A 45 -12.62 5.97 8.11
C GLN A 45 -11.92 6.86 9.14
N PRO A 46 -12.18 6.67 10.44
CA PRO A 46 -11.42 7.35 11.48
C PRO A 46 -9.94 6.95 11.41
N ALA A 47 -9.07 7.86 11.81
CA ALA A 47 -7.66 7.54 12.00
C ALA A 47 -7.53 6.44 13.05
N TRP A 48 -6.57 5.54 12.85
CA TRP A 48 -6.36 4.45 13.79
C TRP A 48 -5.88 4.97 15.14
N GLN A 49 -6.34 4.32 16.21
CA GLN A 49 -6.01 4.68 17.58
C GLN A 49 -4.76 3.93 18.08
N ILE A 50 -3.76 3.77 17.20
CA ILE A 50 -2.47 3.13 17.50
C ILE A 50 -1.33 3.97 16.96
N ALA A 51 -0.30 4.19 17.79
CA ALA A 51 0.90 4.88 17.34
C ALA A 51 1.82 3.95 16.54
N GLN A 52 2.56 4.50 15.58
CA GLN A 52 3.53 3.72 14.79
C GLN A 52 4.56 2.98 15.67
N ALA A 53 5.00 3.59 16.77
CA ALA A 53 5.93 2.97 17.71
C ALA A 53 5.33 1.77 18.47
N GLU A 54 4.00 1.66 18.54
CA GLU A 54 3.31 0.53 19.16
C GLU A 54 3.17 -0.64 18.20
N LEU A 55 3.12 -0.39 16.88
CA LEU A 55 3.03 -1.44 15.87
C LEU A 55 4.14 -2.50 16.03
N VAL A 56 5.39 -2.06 16.20
CA VAL A 56 6.54 -2.98 16.36
C VAL A 56 6.54 -3.79 17.66
N ARG A 57 5.68 -3.43 18.62
CA ARG A 57 5.48 -4.13 19.90
C ARG A 57 4.32 -5.14 19.85
N LEU A 58 3.58 -5.21 18.75
CA LEU A 58 2.51 -6.20 18.55
C LEU A 58 3.09 -7.63 18.45
N PRO A 59 2.25 -8.67 18.59
CA PRO A 59 2.73 -10.06 18.64
C PRO A 59 3.66 -10.43 17.47
N PRO A 60 4.69 -11.27 17.69
CA PRO A 60 5.53 -11.78 16.61
C PRO A 60 4.71 -12.43 15.50
N GLY A 61 5.04 -12.12 14.24
CA GLY A 61 4.31 -12.63 13.08
C GLY A 61 2.97 -11.93 12.80
N SER A 62 2.55 -10.95 13.62
CA SER A 62 1.29 -10.25 13.39
C SER A 62 1.36 -9.27 12.21
N LEU A 63 0.20 -8.98 11.62
CA LEU A 63 0.06 -7.98 10.56
C LEU A 63 0.60 -6.62 10.99
N GLY A 64 0.20 -6.15 12.18
CA GLY A 64 0.59 -4.84 12.68
C GLY A 64 2.08 -4.74 12.99
N ARG A 65 2.70 -5.81 13.53
CA ARG A 65 4.15 -5.83 13.73
C ARG A 65 4.91 -5.72 12.42
N GLN A 66 4.45 -6.47 11.41
CA GLN A 66 5.06 -6.41 10.09
C GLN A 66 4.83 -5.06 9.39
N LEU A 67 3.67 -4.43 9.60
CA LEU A 67 3.41 -3.07 9.13
C LEU A 67 4.39 -2.07 9.78
N GLY A 68 4.62 -2.17 11.08
CA GLY A 68 5.61 -1.35 11.78
C GLY A 68 7.01 -1.47 11.18
N TYR A 69 7.44 -2.70 10.89
CA TYR A 69 8.74 -2.94 10.22
C TYR A 69 8.77 -2.44 8.77
N PHE A 70 7.68 -2.60 8.02
CA PHE A 70 7.56 -2.04 6.68
C PHE A 70 7.75 -0.51 6.71
N LEU A 71 7.03 0.18 7.59
CA LEU A 71 7.13 1.64 7.71
C LEU A 71 8.56 2.08 8.08
N GLN A 72 9.20 1.38 9.03
CA GLN A 72 10.60 1.67 9.41
C GLN A 72 11.59 1.41 8.27
N ALA A 73 11.42 0.31 7.52
CA ALA A 73 12.34 -0.06 6.43
C ALA A 73 12.34 0.94 5.27
N TYR A 74 11.23 1.65 5.06
CA TYR A 74 11.07 2.63 4.00
C TYR A 74 11.05 4.09 4.50
N ASP A 75 11.38 4.32 5.78
CA ASP A 75 11.35 5.64 6.44
C ASP A 75 10.00 6.37 6.25
N LEU A 76 8.90 5.62 6.40
CA LEU A 76 7.54 6.10 6.26
C LEU A 76 6.91 6.36 7.63
N GLN A 77 6.01 7.35 7.70
CA GLN A 77 5.16 7.56 8.87
C GLN A 77 3.81 6.88 8.70
N LEU A 78 3.22 6.39 9.78
CA LEU A 78 1.82 5.95 9.74
C LEU A 78 0.91 7.20 9.62
N MET A 79 0.37 7.43 8.42
CA MET A 79 -0.44 8.63 8.16
C MET A 79 -1.92 8.41 8.45
N PRO A 80 -2.54 9.29 9.28
CA PRO A 80 -3.98 9.28 9.51
C PRO A 80 -4.81 9.32 8.21
N GLY A 81 -5.67 8.33 8.02
CA GLY A 81 -6.55 8.15 6.85
C GLY A 81 -5.91 7.38 5.68
N PHE A 82 -4.63 7.00 5.78
CA PHE A 82 -3.92 6.22 4.77
C PHE A 82 -3.41 4.87 5.26
N GLU A 83 -3.61 4.52 6.53
CA GLU A 83 -3.07 3.33 7.20
C GLU A 83 -3.46 2.03 6.47
N ARG A 84 -4.70 1.97 5.97
CA ARG A 84 -5.16 0.82 5.16
C ARG A 84 -4.34 0.62 3.89
N HIS A 85 -3.86 1.70 3.28
CA HIS A 85 -3.03 1.60 2.08
C HIS A 85 -1.69 0.93 2.39
N ASP A 86 -1.03 1.33 3.47
CA ASP A 86 0.24 0.77 3.93
C ASP A 86 0.09 -0.72 4.29
N VAL A 87 -1.06 -1.11 4.86
CA VAL A 87 -1.38 -2.51 5.09
C VAL A 87 -1.38 -3.32 3.80
N PHE A 88 -1.83 -2.77 2.66
CA PHE A 88 -1.84 -3.53 1.42
C PHE A 88 -0.43 -3.92 0.96
N HIS A 89 0.57 -3.05 1.15
CA HIS A 89 1.97 -3.40 0.88
C HIS A 89 2.41 -4.57 1.75
N THR A 90 2.11 -4.51 3.04
CA THR A 90 2.48 -5.55 4.00
C THR A 90 1.77 -6.88 3.70
N LEU A 91 0.47 -6.83 3.45
CA LEU A 91 -0.36 -8.01 3.22
C LEU A 91 -0.03 -8.71 1.91
N LEU A 92 0.18 -7.94 0.84
CA LEU A 92 0.42 -8.45 -0.51
C LEU A 92 1.91 -8.55 -0.87
N GLY A 93 2.81 -7.97 -0.07
CA GLY A 93 4.25 -8.01 -0.31
C GLY A 93 4.70 -7.18 -1.52
N TYR A 94 4.07 -6.03 -1.78
CA TYR A 94 4.57 -5.07 -2.76
C TYR A 94 5.48 -4.05 -2.08
N ASP A 95 6.61 -3.71 -2.70
CA ASP A 95 7.48 -2.61 -2.27
C ASP A 95 6.89 -1.24 -2.62
N THR A 96 7.71 -0.20 -2.47
CA THR A 96 7.36 1.23 -2.58
C THR A 96 7.93 1.88 -3.85
N THR A 97 8.51 1.08 -4.76
CA THR A 97 8.98 1.60 -6.05
C THR A 97 7.79 1.99 -6.92
N ALA A 98 7.98 2.98 -7.80
CA ALA A 98 6.89 3.43 -8.66
C ALA A 98 6.23 2.33 -9.52
N PRO A 99 6.96 1.38 -10.13
CA PRO A 99 6.32 0.25 -10.80
C PRO A 99 5.54 -0.67 -9.84
N ALA A 100 6.05 -0.91 -8.62
CA ALA A 100 5.37 -1.77 -7.65
C ALA A 100 4.10 -1.11 -7.09
N GLU A 101 4.09 0.21 -6.91
CA GLU A 101 2.89 0.97 -6.57
C GLU A 101 1.80 0.80 -7.61
N VAL A 102 2.15 0.91 -8.89
CA VAL A 102 1.21 0.69 -9.98
C VAL A 102 0.73 -0.76 -9.97
N GLN A 103 1.61 -1.74 -9.78
CA GLN A 103 1.22 -3.15 -9.63
C GLN A 103 0.25 -3.35 -8.46
N LEU A 104 0.51 -2.74 -7.31
CA LEU A 104 -0.39 -2.79 -6.15
C LEU A 104 -1.76 -2.23 -6.50
N GLN A 105 -1.85 -1.08 -7.17
CA GLN A 105 -3.14 -0.53 -7.61
C GLN A 105 -3.87 -1.49 -8.56
N TRP A 106 -3.17 -2.11 -9.52
CA TRP A 106 -3.75 -3.12 -10.40
C TRP A 106 -4.23 -4.37 -9.63
N CYS A 107 -3.48 -4.82 -8.63
CA CYS A 107 -3.89 -5.91 -7.75
C CYS A 107 -5.16 -5.56 -6.96
N LEU A 108 -5.26 -4.34 -6.43
CA LEU A 108 -6.45 -3.88 -5.71
C LEU A 108 -7.66 -3.73 -6.62
N LEU A 109 -7.47 -3.23 -7.86
CA LEU A 109 -8.52 -3.20 -8.88
C LEU A 109 -9.02 -4.63 -9.20
N GLY A 110 -8.10 -5.58 -9.35
CA GLY A 110 -8.43 -6.99 -9.56
C GLY A 110 -9.21 -7.61 -8.39
N ASN A 111 -8.90 -7.20 -7.15
CA ASN A 111 -9.61 -7.63 -5.95
C ASN A 111 -10.98 -6.94 -5.75
N GLY A 112 -11.35 -5.98 -6.62
CA GLY A 112 -12.65 -5.30 -6.61
C GLY A 112 -12.67 -3.91 -5.99
N LYS A 113 -11.52 -3.33 -5.63
CA LYS A 113 -11.45 -1.93 -5.17
C LYS A 113 -11.81 -0.99 -6.33
N ARG A 114 -12.88 -0.22 -6.22
CA ARG A 114 -13.37 0.70 -7.29
C ARG A 114 -13.36 2.16 -6.87
N SER A 115 -12.25 2.66 -6.32
CA SER A 115 -12.10 4.10 -6.09
C SER A 115 -11.62 4.80 -7.37
N VAL A 116 -12.17 5.98 -7.64
CA VAL A 116 -11.77 6.84 -8.78
C VAL A 116 -10.26 7.07 -8.77
N TYR A 117 -9.69 7.32 -7.59
CA TYR A 117 -8.25 7.51 -7.44
C TYR A 117 -7.44 6.26 -7.83
N SER A 118 -7.81 5.06 -7.37
CA SER A 118 -7.09 3.83 -7.73
C SER A 118 -7.15 3.56 -9.23
N LEU A 119 -8.27 3.91 -9.89
CA LEU A 119 -8.39 3.79 -11.34
C LEU A 119 -7.46 4.78 -12.06
N ILE A 120 -7.46 6.06 -11.68
CA ILE A 120 -6.59 7.08 -12.26
C ILE A 120 -5.12 6.71 -12.05
N SER A 121 -4.74 6.31 -10.84
CA SER A 121 -3.36 5.93 -10.50
C SER A 121 -2.91 4.69 -11.29
N ALA A 122 -3.75 3.66 -11.39
CA ALA A 122 -3.43 2.45 -12.16
C ALA A 122 -3.28 2.72 -13.66
N LEU A 123 -4.19 3.51 -14.25
CA LEU A 123 -4.17 3.82 -15.69
C LEU A 123 -3.04 4.79 -16.04
N GLY A 124 -2.87 5.85 -15.24
CA GLY A 124 -1.76 6.78 -15.38
C GLY A 124 -0.42 6.06 -15.25
N GLY A 125 -0.27 5.22 -14.22
CA GLY A 125 0.88 4.37 -14.04
C GLY A 125 1.14 3.43 -15.23
N ALA A 126 0.11 2.76 -15.75
CA ALA A 126 0.26 1.90 -16.92
C ALA A 126 0.77 2.66 -18.16
N LEU A 127 0.33 3.91 -18.37
CA LEU A 127 0.85 4.75 -19.44
C LEU A 127 2.33 5.12 -19.23
N PHE A 128 2.70 5.42 -17.99
CA PHE A 128 4.08 5.73 -17.64
C PHE A 128 5.00 4.52 -17.67
N PHE A 129 4.49 3.28 -17.46
CA PHE A 129 5.22 2.01 -17.35
C PHE A 129 4.80 0.94 -18.36
N PRO A 130 4.94 1.18 -19.69
CA PRO A 130 4.59 0.22 -20.73
C PRO A 130 5.41 -1.08 -20.67
N GLU A 131 6.67 -1.00 -20.26
CA GLU A 131 7.55 -2.16 -20.12
C GLU A 131 7.08 -3.13 -19.02
N HIS A 132 6.26 -2.66 -18.07
CA HIS A 132 5.73 -3.46 -16.96
C HIS A 132 4.32 -4.01 -17.19
N TRP A 133 3.70 -3.84 -18.36
CA TRP A 133 2.32 -4.29 -18.59
C TRP A 133 2.10 -5.79 -18.31
N GLY A 134 3.11 -6.62 -18.54
CA GLY A 134 3.09 -8.03 -18.15
C GLY A 134 2.94 -8.22 -16.63
N ASP A 135 3.69 -7.43 -15.84
CA ASP A 135 3.59 -7.40 -14.37
C ASP A 135 2.23 -6.88 -13.92
N LEU A 136 1.74 -5.78 -14.52
CA LEU A 136 0.44 -5.19 -14.18
C LEU A 136 -0.70 -6.19 -14.40
N ARG A 137 -0.68 -6.92 -15.52
CA ARG A 137 -1.66 -7.98 -15.80
C ARG A 137 -1.55 -9.14 -14.80
N ARG A 138 -0.34 -9.53 -14.39
CA ARG A 138 -0.15 -10.54 -13.34
C ARG A 138 -0.69 -10.06 -12.00
N ALA A 139 -0.42 -8.82 -11.62
CA ALA A 139 -0.90 -8.22 -10.39
C ALA A 139 -2.44 -8.17 -10.36
N TYR A 140 -3.07 -7.76 -11.47
CA TYR A 140 -4.53 -7.78 -11.61
C TYR A 140 -5.13 -9.18 -11.42
N ARG A 141 -4.59 -10.19 -12.12
CA ARG A 141 -5.04 -11.58 -11.97
C ARG A 141 -4.82 -12.12 -10.56
N ARG A 142 -3.70 -11.77 -9.93
CA ARG A 142 -3.44 -12.09 -8.51
C ARG A 142 -4.56 -11.51 -7.64
N GLY A 143 -4.93 -10.24 -7.84
CA GLY A 143 -6.05 -9.62 -7.14
C GLY A 143 -7.37 -10.38 -7.28
N GLN A 144 -7.68 -10.85 -8.51
CA GLN A 144 -8.88 -11.63 -8.81
C GLN A 144 -8.89 -13.02 -8.15
N SER A 145 -7.72 -13.63 -7.96
CA SER A 145 -7.61 -14.95 -7.32
C SER A 145 -7.76 -14.92 -5.79
N LEU A 146 -7.65 -13.74 -5.17
CA LEU A 146 -7.76 -13.59 -3.72
C LEU A 146 -9.20 -13.30 -3.32
N ARG A 147 -9.59 -13.74 -2.11
CA ARG A 147 -10.86 -13.33 -1.50
C ARG A 147 -10.94 -11.79 -1.43
N PRO A 148 -12.11 -11.17 -1.61
CA PRO A 148 -12.24 -9.72 -1.50
C PRO A 148 -11.84 -9.22 -0.11
N PHE A 149 -10.81 -8.38 -0.03
CA PHE A 149 -10.29 -7.82 1.24
C PHE A 149 -10.18 -6.30 1.24
N HIS A 150 -10.35 -5.66 0.08
CA HIS A 150 -10.19 -4.22 -0.08
C HIS A 150 -11.12 -3.36 0.82
N HIS A 151 -12.17 -3.97 1.38
CA HIS A 151 -13.18 -3.34 2.25
C HIS A 151 -13.00 -3.65 3.74
N TRP A 152 -11.98 -4.43 4.13
CA TRP A 152 -11.78 -4.83 5.53
C TRP A 152 -11.34 -3.67 6.43
N TYR A 153 -11.68 -3.78 7.72
CA TYR A 153 -11.24 -2.89 8.79
C TYR A 153 -9.96 -3.43 9.42
N PHE A 154 -8.82 -3.14 8.79
CA PHE A 154 -7.54 -3.75 9.18
C PHE A 154 -7.02 -3.37 10.56
N GLU A 155 -7.51 -2.28 11.16
CA GLU A 155 -7.17 -1.89 12.54
C GLU A 155 -7.44 -3.04 13.52
N TYR A 156 -8.57 -3.73 13.35
CA TYR A 156 -8.97 -4.86 14.19
C TYR A 156 -8.19 -6.15 13.88
N LEU A 157 -7.43 -6.18 12.79
CA LEU A 157 -6.65 -7.33 12.35
C LEU A 157 -5.16 -7.19 12.66
N LEU A 158 -4.72 -6.11 13.30
CA LEU A 158 -3.30 -5.82 13.53
C LEU A 158 -2.59 -6.86 14.42
N ARG A 159 -3.35 -7.53 15.29
CA ARG A 159 -2.83 -8.59 16.18
C ARG A 159 -2.86 -9.98 15.55
N GLU A 160 -3.59 -10.14 14.44
CA GLU A 160 -3.71 -11.42 13.74
C GLU A 160 -2.42 -11.81 13.04
N ASN A 161 -2.18 -13.12 12.94
CA ASN A 161 -1.01 -13.67 12.26
C ASN A 161 -1.08 -13.37 10.75
N LEU A 162 0.00 -12.78 10.21
CA LEU A 162 0.06 -12.38 8.80
C LEU A 162 0.03 -13.57 7.84
N ALA A 163 0.63 -14.69 8.19
CA ALA A 163 0.62 -15.89 7.35
C ALA A 163 -0.80 -16.46 7.26
N ASP A 164 -1.52 -16.53 8.39
CA ASP A 164 -2.91 -17.01 8.43
C ASP A 164 -3.84 -16.10 7.62
N LEU A 165 -3.67 -14.77 7.72
CA LEU A 165 -4.39 -13.82 6.88
C LEU A 165 -4.13 -14.07 5.38
N ARG A 166 -2.86 -14.27 4.99
CA ARG A 166 -2.49 -14.54 3.59
C ARG A 166 -3.05 -15.86 3.09
N ASP A 167 -3.01 -16.90 3.90
CA ASP A 167 -3.57 -18.22 3.56
C ASP A 167 -5.09 -18.17 3.44
N PHE A 168 -5.77 -17.44 4.34
CA PHE A 168 -7.20 -17.16 4.23
C PHE A 168 -7.54 -16.45 2.92
N LEU A 169 -6.79 -15.41 2.55
CA LEU A 169 -7.00 -14.69 1.29
C LEU A 169 -6.79 -15.57 0.06
N ALA A 170 -5.82 -16.48 0.12
CA ALA A 170 -5.54 -17.46 -0.93
C ALA A 170 -6.55 -18.63 -0.97
N GLY A 171 -7.50 -18.69 -0.04
CA GLY A 171 -8.47 -19.78 0.06
C GLY A 171 -7.85 -21.12 0.48
N LYS A 172 -6.67 -21.09 1.09
CA LYS A 172 -6.05 -22.30 1.65
C LYS A 172 -6.77 -22.73 2.93
N PRO A 173 -6.78 -24.04 3.24
CA PRO A 173 -7.25 -24.49 4.54
C PRO A 173 -6.42 -23.85 5.65
N VAL A 174 -7.08 -23.42 6.72
CA VAL A 174 -6.40 -22.93 7.93
C VAL A 174 -5.54 -24.06 8.46
N SER A 175 -4.22 -23.84 8.56
CA SER A 175 -3.33 -24.83 9.15
C SER A 175 -3.74 -25.01 10.62
N PRO A 176 -3.97 -26.25 11.11
CA PRO A 176 -4.44 -26.49 12.48
C PRO A 176 -3.41 -26.16 13.58
N ASN A 177 -2.31 -25.50 13.23
CA ASN A 177 -1.23 -25.18 14.16
C ASN A 177 -1.31 -23.71 14.59
N LEU A 178 -2.14 -23.42 15.59
CA LEU A 178 -1.77 -22.48 16.64
C LEU A 178 -2.29 -22.98 17.99
N PRO A 179 -1.41 -23.36 18.94
CA PRO A 179 -1.77 -23.29 20.34
C PRO A 179 -1.89 -21.81 20.70
N TYR A 180 -3.08 -21.37 21.06
CA TYR A 180 -3.20 -20.19 21.92
C TYR A 180 -2.74 -20.65 23.31
N GLY A 181 -1.48 -20.36 23.64
CA GLY A 181 -0.88 -20.48 24.96
C GLY A 181 -0.28 -19.16 25.37
#